data_AF-A0A6I1ZPD5-F1
#
_entry.id   AF-A0A6I1ZPD5-F1
#
_cell.length_a   1.000
_cell.length_b   1.000
_cell.length_c   1.000
_cell.angle_alpha   90.00
_cell.angle_beta   90.00
_cell.angle_gamma   90.00
#
_symmetry.space_group_name_H-M   'P 1'
#
loop_
_entity.id
_entity.type
_entity.pdbx_description
1 polymer ?
#
loop_
_entity_poly.entity_id
_entity_poly.type
_entity_poly.pdbx_seq_one_letter_code
_entity_poly.pdbx_strand_id
1 'polypeptide(L)' 'MSLGFGEILVILFIVLLLFGAKKLPELARGLGQGMREFKRATNEIQDEIRSATNLDEPPKKVTDSSTKEQED' A
#
# COMPACT_ATOMS: atom_id res chain seq x y z
N MET A 1 21.45 -18.73 13.60
CA MET A 1 21.64 -17.27 13.74
C MET A 1 20.51 -16.60 12.99
N SER A 2 19.53 -16.10 13.72
CA SER A 2 18.41 -15.34 13.17
C SER A 2 18.85 -13.89 13.03
N LEU A 3 18.57 -13.28 11.88
CA LEU A 3 18.74 -11.84 11.68
C LEU A 3 17.97 -11.09 12.76
N GLY A 4 18.71 -10.55 13.71
CA GLY A 4 18.13 -9.81 14.84
C GLY A 4 17.76 -8.40 14.43
N PHE A 5 16.91 -7.75 15.23
CA PHE A 5 16.58 -6.33 15.07
C PHE A 5 17.86 -5.45 15.01
N GLY A 6 18.92 -5.83 15.74
CA GLY A 6 20.21 -5.13 15.71
C GLY A 6 20.91 -5.15 14.36
N GLU A 7 20.94 -6.30 13.65
CA GLU A 7 21.56 -6.38 12.32
C GLU A 7 20.80 -5.56 11.28
N ILE A 8 19.45 -5.59 11.35
CA ILE A 8 18.59 -4.79 10.47
C ILE A 8 18.86 -3.30 10.68
N LEU A 9 19.04 -2.83 11.92
CA LEU A 9 19.39 -1.45 12.20
C LEU A 9 20.77 -1.06 11.65
N VAL A 10 21.77 -1.93 11.74
CA VAL A 10 23.11 -1.66 11.19
C VAL A 10 23.07 -1.54 9.67
N ILE A 11 22.35 -2.45 8.98
CA ILE A 11 22.16 -2.38 7.53
C ILE A 11 21.43 -1.09 7.15
N LEU A 12 20.35 -0.75 7.86
CA LEU A 12 19.62 0.48 7.64
C LEU A 12 20.52 1.71 7.83
N PHE A 13 21.37 1.71 8.86
CA PHE A 13 22.31 2.80 9.11
C PHE A 13 23.31 2.97 7.96
N ILE A 14 23.88 1.88 7.43
CA ILE A 14 24.77 1.92 6.27
C ILE A 14 24.04 2.48 5.04
N VAL A 15 22.81 2.03 4.77
CA VAL A 15 21.99 2.54 3.66
C VAL A 15 21.71 4.03 3.84
N LEU A 16 21.42 4.48 5.05
CA LEU A 16 21.20 5.90 5.37
C LEU A 16 22.48 6.73 5.20
N LEU A 17 23.67 6.18 5.43
CA LEU A 17 24.93 6.88 5.16
C LEU A 17 25.21 7.01 3.66
N LEU A 18 24.91 5.98 2.87
CA LEU A 18 25.13 5.98 1.42
C LEU A 18 24.14 6.88 0.68
N PHE A 19 22.85 6.77 1.00
CA PHE A 19 21.79 7.49 0.30
C PHE A 19 21.34 8.76 1.03
N GLY A 20 21.63 8.89 2.32
CA GLY A 20 21.17 10.00 3.16
C GLY A 20 19.76 9.78 3.73
N ALA A 21 19.55 10.25 4.97
CA ALA A 21 18.26 10.12 5.66
C ALA A 21 17.09 10.85 4.97
N LYS A 22 17.37 11.82 4.10
CA LYS A 22 16.34 12.54 3.33
C LYS A 22 15.85 11.75 2.10
N LYS A 23 16.67 10.85 1.53
CA LYS A 23 16.32 10.12 0.30
C LYS A 23 15.36 8.98 0.54
N LEU A 24 15.47 8.30 1.68
CA LEU A 24 14.56 7.21 2.03
C LEU A 24 13.06 7.65 2.09
N PRO A 25 12.68 8.74 2.79
CA PRO A 25 11.29 9.22 2.82
C PRO A 25 10.85 9.85 1.48
N GLU A 26 11.77 10.45 0.73
CA GLU A 26 11.50 11.01 -0.60
C GLU A 26 11.12 9.90 -1.59
N LEU A 27 11.90 8.81 -1.63
CA LEU A 27 11.61 7.61 -2.43
C LEU A 27 10.32 6.92 -1.98
N ALA A 28 10.12 6.77 -0.66
CA ALA A 28 8.90 6.16 -0.13
C ALA A 28 7.64 6.96 -0.50
N ARG A 29 7.72 8.30 -0.49
CA ARG A 29 6.62 9.18 -0.93
C ARG A 29 6.33 9.00 -2.42
N GLY A 30 7.36 9.00 -3.27
CA GLY A 30 7.20 8.80 -4.71
C GLY A 30 6.62 7.42 -5.05
N LEU A 31 7.17 6.36 -4.47
CA LEU A 31 6.65 4.99 -4.62
C LEU A 31 5.23 4.86 -4.08
N GLY A 32 4.91 5.48 -2.93
CA GLY A 32 3.58 5.44 -2.33
C GLY A 32 2.52 6.13 -3.21
N GLN A 33 2.86 7.27 -3.81
CA GLN A 33 1.99 7.96 -4.77
C GLN A 33 1.79 7.12 -6.03
N GLY A 34 2.88 6.61 -6.62
CA GLY A 34 2.81 5.74 -7.80
C GLY A 34 2.01 4.46 -7.56
N MET A 35 2.21 3.78 -6.43
CA MET A 35 1.42 2.59 -6.05
C MET A 35 -0.06 2.91 -5.85
N ARG A 36 -0.39 4.10 -5.30
CA ARG A 36 -1.77 4.53 -5.12
C ARG A 36 -2.46 4.79 -6.46
N GLU A 37 -1.78 5.45 -7.39
CA GLU A 37 -2.29 5.71 -8.75
C GLU A 37 -2.41 4.41 -9.55
N PHE A 38 -1.39 3.55 -9.49
CA PHE A 38 -1.41 2.22 -10.12
C PHE A 38 -2.57 1.37 -9.62
N LYS A 39 -2.82 1.34 -8.31
CA LYS A 39 -3.96 0.63 -7.72
C LYS A 39 -5.30 1.19 -8.19
N ARG A 40 -5.42 2.52 -8.31
CA ARG A 40 -6.65 3.18 -8.80
C ARG A 40 -6.94 2.81 -10.25
N ALA A 41 -5.94 2.95 -11.13
CA ALA A 41 -6.06 2.58 -12.55
C ALA A 41 -6.41 1.09 -12.71
N THR A 42 -5.75 0.21 -11.95
CA THR A 42 -6.02 -1.23 -11.98
C THR A 42 -7.44 -1.57 -11.52
N ASN A 43 -7.97 -0.85 -10.52
CA ASN A 43 -9.35 -1.05 -10.06
C ASN A 43 -10.36 -0.57 -11.10
N GLU A 44 -10.14 0.59 -11.70
CA GLU A 44 -11.01 1.16 -12.75
C GLU A 44 -11.09 0.22 -13.97
N ILE A 45 -9.95 -0.32 -14.42
CA ILE A 45 -9.90 -1.31 -15.49
C ILE A 45 -10.65 -2.59 -15.10
N GLN A 46 -10.48 -3.08 -13.87
CA GLN A 46 -11.24 -4.25 -13.39
C GLN A 46 -12.74 -4.00 -13.37
N ASP A 47 -13.18 -2.83 -12.93
CA ASP A 47 -14.58 -2.45 -12.88
C ASP A 47 -15.15 -2.33 -14.31
N GLU A 48 -14.42 -1.73 -15.25
CA GLU A 48 -14.81 -1.63 -16.67
C GLU A 48 -14.91 -3.00 -17.34
N ILE A 49 -13.94 -3.90 -17.11
CA ILE A 49 -13.97 -5.28 -17.64
C ILE A 49 -15.17 -6.05 -17.07
N ARG A 50 -15.47 -5.90 -15.78
CA ARG A 50 -16.64 -6.54 -15.13
C ARG A 50 -17.95 -6.00 -15.69
N SER A 51 -18.07 -4.69 -15.89
CA SER A 51 -19.23 -4.08 -16.54
C SER A 51 -19.39 -4.51 -18.00
N ALA A 52 -18.29 -4.69 -18.73
CA ALA A 52 -18.31 -5.14 -20.12
C ALA A 52 -18.68 -6.63 -20.28
N THR A 53 -18.49 -7.44 -19.24
CA THR A 53 -18.67 -8.90 -19.31
C THR A 53 -20.01 -9.42 -18.75
N ASN A 54 -21.01 -8.55 -18.48
CA ASN A 54 -22.36 -8.93 -17.98
C ASN A 54 -22.33 -10.06 -16.92
N LEU A 55 -21.32 -10.03 -16.04
CA LEU A 55 -21.28 -10.89 -14.87
C LEU A 55 -22.14 -10.21 -13.79
N ASP A 56 -23.46 -10.32 -13.94
CA ASP A 56 -24.47 -9.87 -12.97
C ASP A 56 -24.47 -10.77 -11.71
N GLU A 57 -23.33 -10.85 -11.01
CA GLU A 57 -23.29 -11.33 -9.64
C GLU A 57 -22.35 -10.47 -8.80
N PRO A 58 -22.86 -9.71 -7.80
CA PRO A 58 -22.03 -8.81 -7.02
C PRO A 58 -21.42 -9.52 -5.81
N PRO A 59 -20.08 -9.52 -5.62
CA PRO A 59 -19.55 -9.52 -4.27
C PRO A 59 -19.52 -8.06 -3.81
N LYS A 60 -20.54 -7.72 -3.03
CA LYS A 60 -20.58 -6.71 -1.96
C LYS A 60 -19.26 -5.94 -1.79
N LYS A 61 -19.34 -4.62 -1.95
CA LYS A 61 -18.31 -3.69 -1.47
C LYS A 61 -17.97 -4.08 -0.03
N VAL A 62 -16.77 -4.60 0.20
CA VAL A 62 -16.17 -4.64 1.54
C VAL A 62 -15.74 -3.22 1.84
N THR A 63 -16.74 -2.36 2.02
CA THR A 63 -16.62 -1.11 2.73
C THR A 63 -16.38 -1.52 4.17
N ASP A 64 -15.11 -1.58 4.53
CA ASP A 64 -14.55 -1.09 5.78
C ASP A 64 -15.60 -0.88 6.88
N SER A 65 -15.97 -1.97 7.52
CA SER A 65 -16.58 -1.98 8.84
C SER A 65 -15.50 -1.60 9.85
N SER A 66 -15.32 -0.31 10.08
CA SER A 66 -14.72 0.20 11.31
C SER A 66 -15.26 1.58 11.68
N THR A 67 -16.09 1.56 12.72
CA THR A 67 -16.15 2.58 13.78
C THR A 67 -16.89 3.88 13.47
N LYS A 68 -18.22 3.84 13.59
CA LYS A 68 -18.96 4.76 14.48
C LYS A 68 -20.12 4.00 15.12
N GLU A 69 -20.38 4.33 16.38
CA GLU A 69 -21.56 3.95 17.17
C GLU A 69 -21.54 2.56 17.83
N GLN A 70 -21.08 2.52 19.09
CA GLN A 70 -21.76 1.88 20.23
C GLN A 70 -20.87 1.95 21.47
N GLU A 71 -21.16 2.89 22.37
CA GLU A 71 -21.41 2.57 23.78
C GLU A 71 -22.23 3.72 24.38
N ASP A 72 -23.39 3.34 24.92
CA ASP A 72 -24.27 4.15 25.76
C ASP A 72 -23.60 4.52 27.10
#